data_AF-A0AAV0GZK5-F1
#
_entry.id   AF-A0AAV0GZK5-F1
#
_cell.length_a   1.000
_cell.length_b   1.000
_cell.length_c   1.000
_cell.angle_alpha   90.00
_cell.angle_beta   90.00
_cell.angle_gamma   90.00
#
_symmetry.space_group_name_H-M   'P 1'
#
loop_
_entity.id
_entity.type
_entity.pdbx_description
1 polymer ?
#
loop_
_entity_poly.entity_id
_entity_poly.type
_entity_poly.pdbx_seq_one_letter_code
_entity_poly.pdbx_strand_id
1 'polypeptide(L)'
;MSRESYEIGLPVIQKAGVEHKIEFVESEALPALDFVRQEGNEGSYDFAYVDADKVNYWNYHERLMKLVRVGGIIAYDNTLWGGTVAIPPDSVAGSHRGGTEATIQFNKSLAADPRVDISLTPLGDGITICRRIY
;
A
#
# COMPACT_ATOMS: atom_id res chain seq x y z
N MET A 1 8.55 5.40 -6.84
CA MET A 1 9.60 4.52 -7.39
C MET A 1 10.07 5.11 -8.71
N SER A 2 11.38 5.22 -8.96
CA SER A 2 11.89 5.70 -10.25
C SER A 2 12.02 4.56 -11.25
N ARG A 3 11.94 4.85 -12.55
CA ARG A 3 12.24 3.87 -13.61
C ARG A 3 13.62 3.25 -13.44
N GLU A 4 14.61 4.04 -13.04
CA GLU A 4 15.97 3.56 -12.77
C GLU A 4 15.96 2.41 -11.74
N SER A 5 15.21 2.55 -10.64
CA SER A 5 15.12 1.49 -9.62
C SER A 5 14.43 0.23 -10.14
N TYR A 6 13.39 0.38 -10.98
CA TYR A 6 12.71 -0.74 -11.63
C TYR A 6 13.66 -1.50 -12.58
N GLU A 7 14.42 -0.77 -13.39
CA GLU A 7 15.32 -1.32 -14.41
C GLU A 7 16.49 -2.10 -13.82
N ILE A 8 16.91 -1.81 -12.58
CA ILE A 8 17.89 -2.63 -11.86
C ILE A 8 17.39 -4.08 -11.69
N GLY A 9 16.10 -4.27 -11.37
CA GLY A 9 15.50 -5.58 -11.16
C GLY A 9 14.98 -6.25 -12.44
N LEU A 10 14.77 -5.47 -13.50
CA LEU A 10 14.14 -5.94 -14.74
C LEU A 10 14.83 -7.16 -15.39
N PRO A 11 16.17 -7.26 -15.47
CA PRO A 11 16.82 -8.45 -16.03
C PRO A 11 16.49 -9.74 -15.26
N VAL A 12 16.24 -9.66 -13.95
CA VAL A 12 15.84 -10.81 -13.12
C VAL A 12 14.40 -11.21 -13.43
N ILE A 13 13.50 -10.24 -13.57
CA ILE A 13 12.10 -10.45 -13.96
C ILE A 13 12.02 -11.09 -15.36
N GLN A 14 12.82 -10.58 -16.30
CA GLN A 14 12.94 -11.12 -17.66
C GLN A 14 13.46 -12.55 -17.65
N LYS A 15 14.52 -12.83 -16.88
CA LYS A 15 15.07 -14.17 -16.72
C LYS A 15 14.05 -15.15 -16.10
N ALA A 16 13.17 -14.67 -15.23
CA ALA A 16 12.07 -15.45 -14.67
C ALA A 16 10.90 -15.66 -15.66
N GLY A 17 10.90 -14.97 -16.81
CA GLY A 17 9.90 -15.13 -17.87
C GLY A 17 8.53 -14.54 -17.55
N VAL A 18 8.45 -13.57 -16.61
CA VAL A 18 7.16 -13.02 -16.12
C VAL A 18 6.95 -11.54 -16.42
N GLU A 19 7.87 -10.88 -17.12
CA GLU A 19 7.75 -9.47 -17.51
C GLU A 19 6.44 -9.16 -18.26
N HIS A 20 5.97 -10.09 -19.09
CA HIS A 20 4.72 -9.96 -19.85
C HIS A 20 3.45 -9.77 -18.99
N LYS A 21 3.55 -9.96 -17.67
CA LYS A 21 2.46 -9.72 -16.70
C LYS A 21 2.50 -8.31 -16.10
N ILE A 22 3.54 -7.53 -16.39
CA ILE A 22 3.84 -6.26 -15.71
C ILE A 22 3.64 -5.12 -16.69
N GLU A 23 2.66 -4.27 -16.38
CA GLU A 23 2.59 -2.93 -16.93
C GLU A 23 3.22 -1.96 -15.94
N PHE A 24 4.41 -1.44 -16.28
CA PHE A 24 5.10 -0.47 -15.43
C PHE A 24 4.70 0.96 -15.79
N VAL A 25 4.07 1.64 -14.85
CA VAL A 25 3.67 3.04 -14.98
C VAL A 25 4.62 3.92 -14.16
N GLU A 26 5.40 4.75 -14.84
CA GLU A 26 6.24 5.76 -14.17
C GLU A 26 5.42 7.01 -13.89
N SER A 27 4.89 7.11 -12.67
CA SER A 27 4.10 8.24 -12.22
C SER A 27 4.06 8.32 -10.69
N GLU A 28 3.58 9.45 -10.18
CA GLU A 28 3.06 9.49 -8.82
C GLU A 28 1.83 8.58 -8.71
N ALA A 29 1.72 7.84 -7.60
CA ALA A 29 0.69 6.81 -7.49
C ALA A 29 -0.74 7.38 -7.46
N LEU A 30 -0.97 8.55 -6.82
CA LEU A 30 -2.31 9.14 -6.73
C LEU A 30 -2.88 9.52 -8.11
N PRO A 31 -2.17 10.27 -8.97
CA PRO A 31 -2.61 10.52 -10.35
C PRO A 31 -2.85 9.24 -11.15
N ALA A 32 -1.96 8.24 -11.04
CA ALA A 32 -2.13 6.97 -11.74
C ALA A 32 -3.41 6.23 -11.30
N LEU A 33 -3.67 6.14 -10.00
CA LEU A 33 -4.89 5.53 -9.46
C LEU A 33 -6.15 6.30 -9.90
N ASP A 34 -6.09 7.64 -9.94
CA ASP A 34 -7.21 8.45 -10.41
C ASP A 34 -7.47 8.26 -11.91
N PHE A 35 -6.41 8.13 -12.73
CA PHE A 35 -6.53 7.81 -14.15
C PHE A 35 -7.17 6.43 -14.38
N VAL A 36 -6.65 5.38 -13.74
CA VAL A 36 -7.19 4.00 -13.85
C VAL A 36 -8.67 3.97 -13.48
N ARG A 37 -9.08 4.71 -12.44
CA ARG A 37 -10.47 4.81 -12.02
C ARG A 37 -11.35 5.49 -13.08
N GLN A 38 -10.86 6.56 -13.70
CA GLN A 38 -11.60 7.30 -14.74
C GLN A 38 -11.84 6.45 -16.01
N GLU A 39 -10.98 5.47 -16.27
CA GLU A 39 -11.15 4.51 -17.37
C GLU A 39 -12.22 3.43 -17.12
N GLY A 40 -12.95 3.51 -15.99
CA GLY A 40 -14.05 2.59 -15.70
C GLY A 40 -13.61 1.26 -15.08
N ASN A 41 -12.39 1.21 -14.53
CA ASN A 41 -11.84 0.04 -13.86
C ASN A 41 -12.28 -0.12 -12.40
N GLU A 42 -13.47 0.36 -12.03
CA GLU A 42 -14.00 0.15 -10.68
C GLU A 42 -14.32 -1.32 -10.45
N GLY A 43 -13.82 -1.88 -9.35
CA GLY A 43 -13.98 -3.29 -8.99
C GLY A 43 -13.34 -4.28 -9.95
N SER A 44 -12.37 -3.88 -10.77
CA SER A 44 -11.70 -4.78 -11.73
C SER A 44 -10.45 -5.46 -11.17
N TYR A 45 -9.92 -5.02 -10.02
CA TYR A 45 -8.71 -5.57 -9.44
C TYR A 45 -9.00 -6.61 -8.34
N ASP A 46 -8.31 -7.74 -8.39
CA ASP A 46 -8.37 -8.79 -7.37
C ASP A 46 -7.53 -8.47 -6.12
N PHE A 47 -6.38 -7.83 -6.35
CA PHE A 47 -5.34 -7.62 -5.34
C PHE A 47 -4.61 -6.30 -5.57
N ALA A 48 -4.26 -5.62 -4.47
CA ALA A 48 -3.36 -4.46 -4.47
C ALA A 48 -2.32 -4.59 -3.35
N TYR A 49 -1.06 -4.31 -3.67
CA TYR A 49 0.03 -4.20 -2.70
C TYR A 49 0.49 -2.75 -2.61
N VAL A 50 0.46 -2.16 -1.42
CA VAL A 50 0.79 -0.76 -1.18
C VAL A 50 2.07 -0.71 -0.34
N ASP A 51 3.18 -0.41 -1.03
CA ASP A 51 4.48 -0.10 -0.41
C ASP A 51 5.05 1.17 -1.06
N ALA A 52 4.62 2.32 -0.53
CA ALA A 52 4.96 3.65 -1.02
C ALA A 52 5.15 4.62 0.16
N ASP A 53 4.89 5.91 -0.05
CA ASP A 53 4.95 6.91 1.01
C ASP A 53 3.77 6.80 1.98
N LYS A 54 4.10 6.68 3.27
CA LYS A 54 3.13 6.37 4.33
C LYS A 54 2.12 7.48 4.56
N VAL A 55 2.48 8.73 4.24
CA VAL A 55 1.59 9.91 4.37
C VAL A 55 0.37 9.83 3.47
N ASN A 56 0.45 9.10 2.34
CA ASN A 56 -0.67 8.95 1.40
C ASN A 56 -1.41 7.62 1.54
N TYR A 57 -1.08 6.75 2.49
CA TYR A 57 -1.73 5.43 2.62
C TYR A 57 -3.26 5.51 2.69
N TRP A 58 -3.81 6.48 3.43
CA TRP A 58 -5.26 6.67 3.48
C TRP A 58 -5.83 7.19 2.14
N ASN A 59 -5.11 8.07 1.45
CA ASN A 59 -5.50 8.55 0.12
C ASN A 59 -5.48 7.43 -0.94
N TYR A 60 -4.53 6.50 -0.83
CA TYR A 60 -4.50 5.27 -1.63
C TYR A 60 -5.66 4.36 -1.29
N HIS A 61 -5.93 4.15 0.02
CA HIS A 61 -7.04 3.34 0.49
C HIS A 61 -8.37 3.78 -0.13
N GLU A 62 -8.68 5.07 -0.10
CA GLU A 62 -9.92 5.61 -0.68
C GLU A 62 -10.08 5.34 -2.19
N ARG A 63 -8.97 5.27 -2.94
CA ARG A 63 -8.98 4.94 -4.38
C ARG A 63 -9.06 3.44 -4.60
N LEU A 64 -8.27 2.67 -3.85
CA LEU A 64 -8.22 1.22 -3.94
C LEU A 64 -9.54 0.57 -3.51
N MET A 65 -10.27 1.15 -2.56
CA MET A 65 -11.62 0.69 -2.20
C MET A 65 -12.63 0.80 -3.34
N LYS A 66 -12.36 1.60 -4.37
CA LYS A 66 -13.17 1.67 -5.60
C LYS A 66 -12.67 0.70 -6.67
N LEU A 67 -11.36 0.53 -6.77
CA LEU A 67 -10.71 -0.27 -7.83
C LEU A 67 -10.69 -1.77 -7.51
N VAL A 68 -10.48 -2.14 -6.25
CA VAL A 68 -10.45 -3.55 -5.81
C VAL A 68 -11.87 -4.06 -5.62
N ARG A 69 -12.19 -5.23 -6.19
CA ARG A 69 -13.53 -5.80 -6.12
C ARG A 69 -13.95 -6.17 -4.69
N VAL A 70 -15.25 -6.34 -4.46
CA VAL A 70 -15.75 -6.96 -3.24
C VAL A 70 -15.15 -8.37 -3.10
N GLY A 71 -14.65 -8.68 -1.91
CA GLY A 71 -13.89 -9.89 -1.62
C GLY A 71 -12.42 -9.87 -2.08
N GLY A 72 -12.00 -8.84 -2.81
CA GLY A 72 -10.60 -8.59 -3.17
C GLY A 72 -9.77 -8.14 -1.96
N ILE A 73 -8.46 -8.14 -2.13
CA ILE A 73 -7.49 -7.91 -1.05
C ILE A 73 -6.65 -6.67 -1.31
N ILE A 74 -6.47 -5.83 -0.29
CA ILE A 74 -5.48 -4.76 -0.27
C ILE A 74 -4.50 -5.06 0.86
N ALA A 75 -3.22 -5.15 0.56
CA ALA A 75 -2.16 -5.34 1.54
C ALA A 75 -1.32 -4.07 1.66
N TYR A 76 -1.10 -3.61 2.90
CA TYR A 76 -0.28 -2.45 3.22
C TYR A 76 1.00 -2.89 3.94
N ASP A 77 2.15 -2.49 3.40
CA ASP A 77 3.46 -2.83 3.96
C ASP A 77 3.95 -1.78 4.98
N ASN A 78 4.87 -2.22 5.84
CA ASN A 78 5.52 -1.47 6.94
C ASN A 78 4.55 -0.87 7.97
N THR A 79 3.44 -1.55 8.24
CA THR A 79 2.40 -1.08 9.18
C THR A 79 2.80 -1.17 10.65
N LEU A 80 3.97 -1.75 10.98
CA LEU A 80 4.59 -1.66 12.31
C LEU A 80 5.73 -0.62 12.37
N TRP A 81 6.21 -0.13 11.22
CA TRP A 81 7.20 0.94 11.06
C TRP A 81 8.40 0.85 12.01
N GLY A 82 9.17 -0.23 11.91
CA GLY A 82 10.32 -0.55 12.76
C GLY A 82 9.97 -0.77 14.23
N GLY A 83 8.69 -1.04 14.54
CA GLY A 83 8.16 -1.10 15.91
C GLY A 83 7.97 0.26 16.57
N THR A 84 8.27 1.36 15.88
CA THR A 84 8.18 2.73 16.45
C THR A 84 6.76 3.14 16.80
N VAL A 85 5.76 2.51 16.19
CA VAL A 85 4.33 2.71 16.51
C VAL A 85 3.97 2.28 17.93
N ALA A 86 4.82 1.48 18.58
CA ALA A 86 4.59 0.89 19.90
C ALA A 86 5.50 1.47 21.00
N ILE A 87 6.30 2.50 20.72
CA ILE A 87 7.18 3.15 21.70
C ILE A 87 6.72 4.58 22.03
N PRO A 88 7.14 5.16 23.16
CA PRO A 88 6.80 6.54 23.49
C PRO A 88 7.25 7.54 22.40
N PRO A 89 6.45 8.57 22.05
CA PRO A 89 6.80 9.53 20.99
C PRO A 89 8.16 10.21 21.17
N ASP A 90 8.57 10.47 22.41
CA ASP A 90 9.85 11.09 22.73
C ASP A 90 11.05 10.17 22.47
N SER A 91 10.83 8.86 22.44
CA SER A 91 11.84 7.84 22.12
C SER A 91 12.02 7.62 20.61
N VAL A 92 11.15 8.19 19.77
CA VAL A 92 11.24 8.06 18.31
C VAL A 92 12.27 9.06 17.75
N ALA A 93 13.25 8.55 17.00
CA ALA A 93 14.24 9.35 16.30
C ALA A 93 13.55 10.37 15.37
N GLY A 94 14.06 11.60 15.31
CA GLY A 94 13.43 12.69 14.55
C GLY A 94 13.12 12.35 13.09
N SER A 95 14.03 11.61 12.42
CA SER A 95 13.84 11.14 11.05
C SER A 95 12.69 10.15 10.87
N HIS A 96 12.27 9.45 11.93
CA HIS A 96 11.20 8.44 11.89
C HIS A 96 9.86 8.98 12.38
N ARG A 97 9.83 10.12 13.08
CA ARG A 97 8.61 10.67 13.71
C ARG A 97 7.47 10.88 12.71
N GLY A 98 7.76 11.45 11.54
CA GLY A 98 6.75 11.69 10.51
C GLY A 98 6.10 10.40 10.00
N GLY A 99 6.91 9.39 9.67
CA GLY A 99 6.41 8.07 9.24
C GLY A 99 5.69 7.32 10.36
N THR A 100 6.17 7.45 11.60
CA THR A 100 5.54 6.84 12.79
C THR A 100 4.13 7.40 12.99
N GLU A 101 3.98 8.72 13.00
CA GLU A 101 2.69 9.38 13.16
C GLU A 101 1.73 9.02 12.02
N ALA A 102 2.19 9.10 10.77
CA ALA A 102 1.39 8.73 9.60
C ALA A 102 0.91 7.27 9.69
N THR A 103 1.77 6.35 10.10
CA THR A 103 1.44 4.93 10.25
C THR A 103 0.44 4.70 11.39
N ILE A 104 0.62 5.36 12.54
CA ILE A 104 -0.34 5.27 13.67
C ILE A 104 -1.74 5.76 13.22
N GLN A 105 -1.80 6.92 12.55
CA GLN A 105 -3.07 7.46 12.07
C GLN A 105 -3.71 6.55 11.03
N PHE A 106 -2.92 6.02 10.09
CA PHE A 106 -3.40 5.07 9.11
C PHE A 106 -3.96 3.79 9.75
N ASN A 107 -3.21 3.17 10.66
CA ASN A 107 -3.64 1.95 11.36
C ASN A 107 -4.94 2.17 12.14
N LYS A 108 -5.11 3.33 12.80
CA LYS A 108 -6.34 3.70 13.51
C LYS A 108 -7.53 3.83 12.56
N SER A 109 -7.36 4.56 11.46
CA SER A 109 -8.41 4.74 10.47
C SER A 109 -8.82 3.41 9.84
N LEU A 110 -7.84 2.58 9.50
CA LEU A 110 -8.07 1.27 8.89
C LEU A 110 -8.75 0.30 9.85
N ALA A 111 -8.37 0.29 11.13
CA ALA A 111 -9.04 -0.52 12.16
C ALA A 111 -10.48 -0.09 12.45
N ALA A 112 -10.83 1.16 12.13
CA ALA A 112 -12.17 1.71 12.30
C ALA A 112 -13.02 1.62 11.02
N ASP A 113 -12.46 1.15 9.89
CA ASP A 113 -13.14 1.14 8.60
C ASP A 113 -14.07 -0.09 8.47
N PRO A 114 -15.39 0.09 8.45
CA PRO A 114 -16.34 -1.03 8.39
C PRO A 114 -16.38 -1.72 7.02
N ARG A 115 -15.74 -1.15 5.99
CA ARG A 115 -15.75 -1.68 4.63
C ARG A 115 -14.78 -2.85 4.43
N VAL A 116 -13.89 -3.10 5.39
CA VAL A 116 -12.84 -4.12 5.31
C VAL A 116 -12.77 -5.01 6.54
N ASP A 117 -12.48 -6.29 6.33
CA ASP A 117 -11.94 -7.15 7.39
C ASP A 117 -10.41 -7.04 7.37
N ILE A 118 -9.80 -6.85 8.53
CA ILE A 118 -8.35 -6.64 8.62
C ILE A 118 -7.65 -7.73 9.43
N SER A 119 -6.42 -8.03 9.01
CA SER A 119 -5.46 -8.83 9.79
C SER A 119 -4.10 -8.15 9.71
N LEU A 120 -3.63 -7.60 10.83
CA LEU A 120 -2.27 -7.09 10.96
C LEU A 120 -1.35 -8.25 11.37
N THR A 121 -0.36 -8.54 10.52
CA THR A 121 0.57 -9.66 10.71
C THR A 121 1.99 -9.15 10.94
N PRO A 122 2.72 -9.69 11.94
CA PRO A 122 4.09 -9.28 12.24
C PRO A 122 5.10 -9.97 11.30
N LEU A 123 4.88 -9.86 9.99
CA LEU A 123 5.78 -10.32 8.94
C LEU A 123 6.51 -9.12 8.34
N GLY A 124 7.82 -9.25 8.14
CA GLY A 124 8.65 -8.12 7.69
C GLY A 124 8.57 -6.96 8.68
N ASP A 125 8.19 -5.79 8.19
CA ASP A 125 7.98 -4.59 9.03
C ASP A 125 6.48 -4.35 9.35
N GLY A 126 5.70 -5.43 9.35
CA GLY A 126 4.27 -5.43 9.57
C GLY A 126 3.48 -5.30 8.28
N ILE A 127 2.67 -6.31 7.97
CA ILE A 127 1.76 -6.28 6.82
C ILE A 127 0.33 -6.31 7.33
N THR A 128 -0.47 -5.31 6.95
CA THR A 128 -1.91 -5.32 7.21
C THR A 128 -2.65 -5.74 5.96
N ILE A 129 -3.32 -6.89 6.05
CA ILE A 129 -4.10 -7.48 4.97
C ILE A 129 -5.56 -7.07 5.18
N CYS A 130 -6.16 -6.45 4.17
CA CYS A 130 -7.54 -5.97 4.18
C CYS A 130 -8.34 -6.72 3.13
N ARG A 131 -9.46 -7.33 3.52
CA ARG A 131 -10.42 -7.91 2.57
C ARG A 131 -11.62 -6.99 2.46
N ARG A 132 -11.91 -6.49 1.26
CA ARG A 132 -13.10 -5.63 1.01
C ARG A 132 -14.38 -6.44 1.21
N ILE A 133 -15.35 -5.89 1.95
CA ILE A 133 -16.61 -6.56 2.30
C ILE A 133 -17.78 -6.07 1.44
N TYR A 134 -17.82 -4.78 1.10
CA TYR A 134 -18.84 -4.17 0.23
C TYR A 134 -18.28 -2.95 -0.53
#